data_AF-A0A180FBH4-F1
#
_entry.id   AF-A0A180FBH4-F1
#
_cell.length_a   1.000
_cell.length_b   1.000
_cell.length_c   1.000
_cell.angle_alpha   90.00
_cell.angle_beta   90.00
_cell.angle_gamma   90.00
#
_symmetry.space_group_name_H-M   'P 1'
#
loop_
_entity.id
_entity.type
_entity.pdbx_description
1 polymer ?
#
loop_
_entity_poly.entity_id
_entity_poly.type
_entity_poly.pdbx_seq_one_letter_code
_entity_poly.pdbx_strand_id
1 'polypeptide(L)'
;MELIKYLTADGFKIKLPLFAINLRTPGEYSGIETQLADGLSLDVRIQPTNEFRNYIKERVTLVIDGIEKNNGMIGLIRDEATDSADSITAGDVLDIYGIGLKTDGAPENAHLTGVWFVTPDGIRQRAKRIIINRPKMLKVLIPADLQGLNYIEVVTQTSVTNPTLFLKYLRTIRSEVAYRTNDGNV
;
A
#
# COMPACT_ATOMS: atom_id res chain seq x y z
N MET A 1 -23.00 3.49 -3.97
CA MET A 1 -21.91 2.49 -3.84
C MET A 1 -22.41 1.22 -3.16
N GLU A 2 -23.31 1.30 -2.18
CA GLU A 2 -23.90 0.12 -1.51
C GLU A 2 -24.57 -0.90 -2.44
N LEU A 3 -25.27 -0.46 -3.48
CA LEU A 3 -25.90 -1.37 -4.44
C LEU A 3 -24.90 -2.30 -5.13
N ILE A 4 -23.68 -1.81 -5.44
CA ILE A 4 -22.62 -2.60 -6.06
C ILE A 4 -22.14 -3.67 -5.08
N LYS A 5 -22.02 -3.34 -3.79
CA LYS A 5 -21.63 -4.29 -2.73
C LYS A 5 -22.62 -5.46 -2.67
N TYR A 6 -23.93 -5.17 -2.56
CA TYR A 6 -24.94 -6.22 -2.44
C TYR A 6 -25.04 -7.07 -3.71
N LEU A 7 -25.11 -6.44 -4.89
CA LEU A 7 -25.17 -7.17 -6.16
C LEU A 7 -23.92 -8.05 -6.39
N THR A 8 -22.74 -7.57 -6.01
CA THR A 8 -21.52 -8.37 -6.14
C THR A 8 -21.54 -9.55 -5.17
N ALA A 9 -21.94 -9.33 -3.91
CA ALA A 9 -22.07 -10.37 -2.89
C ALA A 9 -23.08 -11.46 -3.28
N ASP A 10 -24.15 -11.09 -3.97
CA ASP A 10 -25.16 -12.01 -4.51
C ASP A 10 -24.69 -12.76 -5.78
N GLY A 11 -23.43 -12.58 -6.18
CA GLY A 11 -22.81 -13.28 -7.29
C GLY A 11 -23.03 -12.66 -8.67
N PHE A 12 -23.66 -11.47 -8.76
CA PHE A 12 -23.82 -10.80 -10.04
C PHE A 12 -22.49 -10.29 -10.56
N LYS A 13 -22.27 -10.48 -11.87
CA LYS A 13 -21.22 -9.77 -12.60
C LYS A 13 -21.70 -8.34 -12.86
N ILE A 14 -21.01 -7.37 -12.26
CA ILE A 14 -21.32 -5.95 -12.45
C ILE A 14 -20.37 -5.39 -13.49
N LYS A 15 -20.91 -4.83 -14.56
CA LYS A 15 -20.13 -4.10 -15.57
C LYS A 15 -20.43 -2.60 -15.46
N LEU A 16 -19.43 -1.83 -15.08
CA LEU A 16 -19.45 -0.37 -15.08
C LEU A 16 -18.59 0.15 -16.26
N PRO A 17 -18.67 1.44 -16.61
CA PRO A 17 -17.87 1.99 -17.70
C PRO A 17 -16.35 1.77 -17.52
N LEU A 18 -15.84 1.88 -16.29
CA LEU A 18 -14.39 1.76 -16.01
C LEU A 18 -13.93 0.31 -15.84
N PHE A 19 -14.71 -0.51 -15.13
CA PHE A 19 -14.32 -1.87 -14.79
C PHE A 19 -15.53 -2.81 -14.73
N ALA A 20 -15.25 -4.10 -14.87
CA ALA A 20 -16.17 -5.16 -14.50
C ALA A 20 -15.68 -5.85 -13.23
N ILE A 21 -16.59 -6.13 -12.31
CA ILE A 21 -16.35 -6.92 -11.09
C ILE A 21 -17.12 -8.24 -11.19
N ASN A 22 -16.47 -9.34 -10.83
CA ASN A 22 -17.14 -10.60 -10.54
C ASN A 22 -16.46 -11.34 -9.38
N LEU A 23 -17.26 -12.08 -8.62
CA LEU A 23 -16.76 -13.01 -7.61
C LEU A 23 -16.49 -14.38 -8.25
N ARG A 24 -15.46 -15.05 -7.74
CA ARG A 24 -15.18 -16.46 -8.02
C ARG A 24 -14.99 -17.18 -6.70
N THR A 25 -15.71 -18.28 -6.54
CA THR A 25 -15.51 -19.21 -5.42
C THR A 25 -14.31 -20.11 -5.75
N PRO A 26 -13.22 -20.08 -4.96
CA PRO A 26 -12.13 -21.02 -5.13
C PRO A 26 -12.48 -22.38 -4.50
N GLY A 27 -11.84 -23.45 -4.98
CA GLY A 27 -11.98 -24.81 -4.45
C GLY A 27 -12.91 -25.71 -5.26
N GLU A 28 -12.91 -26.98 -4.89
CA GLU A 28 -13.83 -28.00 -5.38
C GLU A 28 -14.89 -28.25 -4.31
N TYR A 29 -16.17 -28.21 -4.69
CA TYR A 29 -17.31 -28.39 -3.79
C TYR A 29 -18.06 -29.66 -4.17
N SER A 30 -18.50 -30.42 -3.19
CA SER A 30 -19.23 -31.67 -3.40
C SER A 30 -20.73 -31.46 -3.63
N GLY A 31 -21.23 -30.24 -3.41
CA GLY A 31 -22.60 -29.82 -3.72
C GLY A 31 -23.57 -29.92 -2.54
N ILE A 32 -23.09 -30.30 -1.36
CA ILE A 32 -23.86 -30.31 -0.10
C ILE A 32 -23.51 -29.12 0.80
N GLU A 33 -22.46 -28.39 0.47
CA GLU A 33 -21.99 -27.24 1.23
C GLU A 33 -22.93 -26.04 0.99
N THR A 34 -23.40 -25.44 2.08
CA THR A 34 -24.26 -24.24 2.04
C THR A 34 -23.49 -22.95 2.29
N GLN A 35 -22.19 -23.04 2.59
CA GLN A 35 -21.30 -21.93 2.93
C GLN A 35 -19.90 -22.21 2.38
N LEU A 36 -19.07 -21.16 2.24
CA LEU A 36 -17.65 -21.32 1.92
C LEU A 36 -16.96 -22.12 3.03
N ALA A 37 -16.08 -23.05 2.65
CA ALA A 37 -15.31 -23.82 3.61
C ALA A 37 -14.33 -22.92 4.38
N ASP A 38 -14.10 -23.26 5.65
CA ASP A 38 -13.17 -22.53 6.51
C ASP A 38 -11.77 -22.45 5.87
N GLY A 39 -11.21 -21.24 5.83
CA GLY A 39 -9.91 -20.96 5.21
C GLY A 39 -9.97 -20.65 3.70
N LEU A 40 -11.14 -20.70 3.06
CA LEU A 40 -11.32 -20.22 1.68
C LEU A 40 -11.93 -18.81 1.66
N SER A 41 -11.28 -17.90 0.93
CA SER A 41 -11.77 -16.54 0.69
C SER A 41 -12.27 -16.40 -0.74
N LEU A 42 -13.34 -15.64 -0.96
CA LEU A 42 -13.83 -15.33 -2.31
C LEU A 42 -12.79 -14.51 -3.09
N ASP A 43 -12.52 -14.92 -4.33
CA ASP A 43 -11.68 -14.14 -5.25
C ASP A 43 -12.53 -13.03 -5.88
N VAL A 44 -12.22 -11.77 -5.57
CA VAL A 44 -12.78 -10.63 -6.30
C VAL A 44 -11.91 -10.32 -7.51
N ARG A 45 -12.46 -10.51 -8.71
CA ARG A 45 -11.78 -10.14 -9.96
C ARG A 45 -12.31 -8.81 -10.47
N ILE A 46 -11.40 -7.86 -10.62
CA ILE A 46 -11.67 -6.55 -11.21
C ILE A 46 -10.89 -6.48 -12.53
N GLN A 47 -11.59 -6.18 -13.61
CA GLN A 47 -10.98 -6.06 -14.94
C GLN A 47 -11.35 -4.73 -15.59
N PRO A 48 -10.40 -3.99 -16.18
CA PRO A 48 -10.73 -2.80 -16.95
C PRO A 48 -11.54 -3.19 -18.19
N THR A 49 -12.62 -2.47 -18.45
CA THR A 49 -13.48 -2.71 -19.62
C THR A 49 -12.79 -2.32 -20.92
N ASN A 50 -13.32 -2.79 -22.05
CA ASN A 50 -12.85 -2.34 -23.36
C ASN A 50 -13.04 -0.83 -23.55
N GLU A 51 -14.12 -0.27 -23.02
CA GLU A 51 -14.41 1.17 -23.08
C GLU A 51 -13.30 1.96 -22.38
N PHE A 52 -12.94 1.59 -21.15
CA PHE A 52 -11.87 2.26 -20.43
C PHE A 52 -10.50 2.04 -21.07
N ARG A 53 -10.22 0.83 -21.57
CA ARG A 53 -8.99 0.55 -22.32
C ARG A 53 -8.87 1.41 -23.57
N ASN A 54 -9.95 1.60 -24.31
CA ASN A 54 -9.97 2.45 -25.50
C ASN A 54 -9.81 3.93 -25.13
N TYR A 55 -10.49 4.37 -24.07
CA TYR A 55 -10.31 5.73 -23.54
C TYR A 55 -8.85 6.02 -23.20
N ILE A 56 -8.17 5.11 -22.48
CA ILE A 56 -6.74 5.25 -22.17
C ILE A 56 -5.92 5.35 -23.46
N LYS A 57 -6.14 4.43 -24.41
CA LYS A 57 -5.39 4.41 -25.68
C LYS A 57 -5.53 5.69 -26.49
N GLU A 58 -6.72 6.29 -26.52
CA GLU A 58 -7.02 7.46 -27.34
C GLU A 58 -6.65 8.78 -26.66
N ARG A 59 -6.71 8.84 -25.33
CA ARG A 59 -6.64 10.10 -24.58
C ARG A 59 -5.42 10.24 -23.69
N VAL A 60 -4.78 9.15 -23.28
CA VAL A 60 -3.61 9.21 -22.40
C VAL A 60 -2.36 9.25 -23.25
N THR A 61 -1.71 10.41 -23.30
CA THR A 61 -0.37 10.55 -23.88
C THR A 61 0.66 10.19 -22.82
N LEU A 62 1.45 9.16 -23.07
CA LEU A 62 2.60 8.86 -22.24
C LEU A 62 3.71 9.89 -22.52
N VAL A 63 3.98 10.76 -21.57
CA VAL A 63 5.16 11.62 -21.59
C VAL A 63 6.28 10.89 -20.86
N ILE A 64 7.31 10.48 -21.61
CA ILE A 64 8.49 9.83 -21.02
C ILE A 64 9.44 10.93 -20.56
N ASP A 65 9.42 11.22 -19.25
CA ASP A 65 10.25 12.27 -18.62
C ASP A 65 11.69 11.81 -18.33
N GLY A 66 12.05 10.59 -18.76
CA GLY A 66 13.36 9.96 -18.57
C GLY A 66 13.28 8.62 -17.84
N ILE A 67 14.45 8.06 -17.52
CA ILE A 67 14.56 6.83 -16.71
C ILE A 67 15.14 7.22 -15.34
N GLU A 68 14.27 7.45 -14.36
CA GLU A 68 14.70 7.59 -12.97
C GLU A 68 14.95 6.18 -12.39
N LYS A 69 16.15 5.62 -12.66
CA LYS A 69 16.52 4.23 -12.35
C LYS A 69 16.40 3.84 -10.88
N ASN A 70 16.23 4.80 -9.97
CA ASN A 70 16.17 4.59 -8.53
C ASN A 70 14.98 5.29 -7.87
N ASN A 71 13.87 5.47 -8.60
CA ASN A 71 12.64 5.92 -7.95
C ASN A 71 11.99 4.76 -7.19
N GLY A 72 11.62 5.00 -5.94
CA GLY A 72 10.91 4.04 -5.11
C GLY A 72 9.44 4.42 -5.04
N MET A 73 8.61 3.49 -4.58
CA MET A 73 7.16 3.73 -4.50
C MET A 73 6.60 3.00 -3.29
N ILE A 74 5.75 3.67 -2.52
CA ILE A 74 4.84 3.03 -1.56
C ILE A 74 3.56 2.70 -2.34
N GLY A 75 3.21 1.42 -2.44
CA GLY A 75 2.05 0.97 -3.21
C GLY A 75 0.83 0.71 -2.36
N LEU A 76 0.98 -0.15 -1.35
CA LEU A 76 -0.11 -0.53 -0.45
C LEU A 76 0.39 -0.43 0.99
N ILE A 77 -0.47 0.00 1.89
CA ILE A 77 -0.26 -0.15 3.33
C ILE A 77 -1.33 -1.08 3.90
N ARG A 78 -1.02 -1.68 5.04
CA ARG A 78 -1.96 -2.50 5.81
C ARG A 78 -1.70 -2.31 7.29
N ASP A 79 -2.67 -1.75 7.99
CA ASP A 79 -2.69 -1.63 9.45
C ASP A 79 -3.00 -2.99 10.07
N GLU A 80 -2.09 -3.53 10.90
CA GLU A 80 -2.29 -4.88 11.46
C GLU A 80 -3.37 -4.92 12.54
N ALA A 81 -3.67 -3.79 13.19
CA ALA A 81 -4.70 -3.72 14.22
C ALA A 81 -6.12 -3.90 13.64
N THR A 82 -6.37 -3.28 12.48
CA THR A 82 -7.70 -3.17 11.88
C THR A 82 -7.85 -3.85 10.52
N ASP A 83 -6.77 -4.39 9.96
CA ASP A 83 -6.70 -4.88 8.58
C ASP A 83 -7.01 -3.79 7.52
N SER A 84 -6.90 -2.51 7.90
CA SER A 84 -7.23 -1.37 7.06
C SER A 84 -6.12 -1.00 6.09
N ALA A 85 -6.47 -0.63 4.85
CA ALA A 85 -5.56 -0.03 3.89
C ALA A 85 -5.64 1.51 3.84
N ASP A 86 -6.62 2.10 4.54
CA ASP A 86 -6.98 3.53 4.42
C ASP A 86 -6.68 4.32 5.70
N SER A 87 -6.35 3.64 6.79
CA SER A 87 -6.04 4.25 8.10
C SER A 87 -4.92 3.49 8.79
N ILE A 88 -4.37 4.10 9.84
CA ILE A 88 -3.26 3.56 10.63
C ILE A 88 -3.58 3.69 12.12
N THR A 89 -3.08 2.77 12.95
CA THR A 89 -3.37 2.75 14.38
C THR A 89 -2.15 3.16 15.20
N ALA A 90 -2.27 4.20 16.03
CA ALA A 90 -1.19 4.66 16.88
C ALA A 90 -0.70 3.54 17.80
N GLY A 91 0.62 3.36 17.92
CA GLY A 91 1.23 2.35 18.77
C GLY A 91 1.19 0.93 18.24
N ASP A 92 0.52 0.65 17.12
CA ASP A 92 0.45 -0.66 16.50
C ASP A 92 1.37 -0.77 15.27
N VAL A 93 1.28 -1.90 14.56
CA VAL A 93 2.16 -2.28 13.49
C VAL A 93 1.54 -1.98 12.13
N LEU A 94 2.37 -1.41 11.26
CA LEU A 94 2.03 -1.10 9.88
C LEU A 94 2.90 -1.88 8.92
N ASP A 95 2.26 -2.61 8.01
CA ASP A 95 2.89 -3.18 6.84
C ASP A 95 2.87 -2.16 5.69
N ILE A 96 4.02 -1.93 5.07
CA ILE A 96 4.20 -1.01 3.94
C ILE A 96 4.78 -1.80 2.78
N TYR A 97 3.99 -1.99 1.72
CA TYR A 97 4.38 -2.69 0.51
C TYR A 97 4.72 -1.72 -0.61
N GLY A 98 5.70 -2.09 -1.43
CA GLY A 98 6.10 -1.22 -2.53
C GLY A 98 7.39 -1.66 -3.20
N ILE A 99 8.13 -0.68 -3.74
CA ILE A 99 9.36 -0.88 -4.50
C ILE A 99 10.45 0.02 -3.93
N GLY A 100 11.63 -0.53 -3.70
CA GLY A 100 12.79 0.23 -3.26
C GLY A 100 12.68 0.73 -1.82
N LEU A 101 11.94 0.03 -0.96
CA LEU A 101 11.62 0.48 0.40
C LEU A 101 12.71 0.21 1.43
N LYS A 102 13.68 -0.68 1.16
CA LYS A 102 14.71 -1.03 2.15
C LYS A 102 15.37 0.26 2.68
N THR A 103 15.36 0.41 4.00
CA THR A 103 15.85 1.58 4.72
C THR A 103 17.24 1.28 5.25
N ASP A 104 18.24 1.88 4.63
CA ASP A 104 19.63 1.70 5.04
C ASP A 104 20.46 2.86 4.46
N GLY A 105 21.63 3.09 5.02
CA GLY A 105 22.52 4.15 4.54
C GLY A 105 23.93 4.05 5.07
N ALA A 106 24.81 4.85 4.50
CA ALA A 106 26.19 4.95 4.94
C ALA A 106 26.25 5.34 6.43
N PRO A 107 27.31 4.98 7.18
CA PRO A 107 27.39 5.21 8.62
C PRO A 107 27.06 6.65 9.05
N GLU A 108 27.51 7.63 8.28
CA GLU A 108 27.25 9.06 8.52
C GLU A 108 25.79 9.47 8.29
N ASN A 109 25.02 8.70 7.52
CA ASN A 109 23.62 8.96 7.18
C ASN A 109 22.64 7.99 7.85
N ALA A 110 23.10 6.96 8.56
CA ALA A 110 22.24 5.95 9.18
C ALA A 110 21.20 6.52 10.16
N HIS A 111 21.51 7.66 10.81
CA HIS A 111 20.55 8.35 11.68
C HIS A 111 19.45 9.10 10.92
N LEU A 112 19.69 9.41 9.64
CA LEU A 112 18.78 10.09 8.72
C LEU A 112 17.95 9.12 7.85
N THR A 113 18.15 7.81 7.97
CA THR A 113 17.37 6.79 7.23
C THR A 113 16.31 6.13 8.12
N GLY A 114 15.20 5.69 7.53
CA GLY A 114 14.08 5.11 8.28
C GLY A 114 12.70 5.37 7.67
N VAL A 115 11.70 5.38 8.54
CA VAL A 115 10.31 5.71 8.19
C VAL A 115 9.82 6.83 9.09
N TRP A 116 9.12 7.81 8.50
CA TRP A 116 8.54 8.95 9.17
C TRP A 116 7.06 9.06 8.84
N PHE A 117 6.30 9.49 9.84
CA PHE A 117 4.95 9.97 9.71
C PHE A 117 5.00 11.49 9.66
N VAL A 118 4.47 12.08 8.60
CA VAL A 118 4.64 13.49 8.29
C VAL A 118 3.28 14.15 8.15
N THR A 119 2.99 15.10 9.02
CA THR A 119 1.74 15.86 8.96
C THR A 119 1.68 16.74 7.70
N PRO A 120 0.49 17.22 7.26
CA PRO A 120 0.37 18.11 6.11
C PRO A 120 1.18 19.41 6.22
N ASP A 121 1.41 19.91 7.44
CA ASP A 121 2.25 21.06 7.75
C ASP A 121 3.76 20.73 7.84
N GLY A 122 4.14 19.46 7.63
CA GLY A 122 5.52 19.02 7.48
C GLY A 122 6.22 18.60 8.77
N ILE A 123 5.50 18.49 9.89
CA ILE A 123 6.06 17.97 11.15
C ILE A 123 6.33 16.47 10.97
N ARG A 124 7.56 16.06 11.24
CA ARG A 124 8.00 14.67 11.09
C ARG A 124 8.09 13.98 12.44
N GLN A 125 7.50 12.80 12.52
CA GLN A 125 7.65 11.88 13.63
C GLN A 125 8.19 10.55 13.13
N ARG A 126 9.33 10.10 13.66
CA ARG A 126 9.97 8.85 13.21
C ARG A 126 9.20 7.64 13.75
N ALA A 127 9.09 6.59 12.94
CA ALA A 127 8.59 5.30 13.39
C ALA A 127 9.42 4.79 14.58
N LYS A 128 8.76 4.19 15.57
CA LYS A 128 9.41 3.74 16.81
C LYS A 128 10.41 2.63 16.55
N ARG A 129 10.11 1.74 15.60
CA ARG A 129 10.99 0.63 15.21
C ARG A 129 10.67 0.16 13.80
N ILE A 130 11.69 -0.28 13.07
CA ILE A 130 11.51 -1.08 11.85
C ILE A 130 11.69 -2.54 12.23
N ILE A 131 10.62 -3.31 12.11
CA ILE A 131 10.52 -4.74 12.48
C ILE A 131 11.00 -5.61 11.32
N ILE A 132 10.57 -5.29 10.09
CA ILE A 132 11.02 -5.95 8.86
C ILE A 132 11.54 -4.87 7.91
N ASN A 133 12.73 -5.09 7.35
CA ASN A 133 13.39 -4.17 6.43
C ASN A 133 13.77 -4.87 5.13
N ARG A 134 12.82 -4.99 4.18
CA ARG A 134 13.04 -5.64 2.88
C ARG A 134 12.79 -4.66 1.73
N PRO A 135 13.40 -4.87 0.54
CA PRO A 135 13.25 -3.97 -0.59
C PRO A 135 11.80 -3.75 -1.07
N LYS A 136 10.91 -4.72 -0.84
CA LYS A 136 9.50 -4.67 -1.27
C LYS A 136 8.49 -4.55 -0.12
N MET A 137 8.96 -4.60 1.12
CA MET A 137 8.09 -4.63 2.29
C MET A 137 8.85 -4.13 3.53
N LEU A 138 8.28 -3.12 4.18
CA LEU A 138 8.65 -2.72 5.53
C LEU A 138 7.54 -3.12 6.48
N LYS A 139 7.91 -3.49 7.69
CA LYS A 139 7.00 -3.61 8.83
C LYS A 139 7.49 -2.68 9.91
N VAL A 140 6.67 -1.73 10.35
CA VAL A 140 7.10 -0.69 11.30
C VAL A 140 6.14 -0.56 12.46
N LEU A 141 6.69 -0.23 13.63
CA LEU A 141 5.90 0.12 14.81
C LEU A 141 5.61 1.62 14.79
N ILE A 142 4.34 1.97 14.74
CA ILE A 142 3.86 3.35 14.77
C ILE A 142 4.09 3.94 16.17
N PRO A 143 4.50 5.22 16.31
CA PRO A 143 4.54 5.89 17.60
C PRO A 143 3.16 5.86 18.30
N ALA A 144 3.15 5.66 19.61
CA ALA A 144 1.90 5.54 20.39
C ALA A 144 1.16 6.88 20.54
N ASP A 145 1.87 7.98 20.36
CA ASP A 145 1.41 9.35 20.43
C ASP A 145 1.17 9.97 19.04
N LEU A 146 1.25 9.17 17.96
CA LEU A 146 0.93 9.66 16.62
C LEU A 146 -0.55 10.03 16.53
N GLN A 147 -0.85 11.21 16.00
CA GLN A 147 -2.22 11.71 15.87
C GLN A 147 -2.47 12.33 14.51
N GLY A 148 -3.75 12.45 14.16
CA GLY A 148 -4.21 13.21 13.01
C GLY A 148 -3.92 12.53 11.67
N LEU A 149 -3.77 13.35 10.64
CA LEU A 149 -3.56 12.92 9.25
C LEU A 149 -2.06 12.93 8.94
N ASN A 150 -1.52 11.82 8.44
CA ASN A 150 -0.08 11.67 8.23
C ASN A 150 0.25 11.03 6.88
N TYR A 151 1.16 11.64 6.14
CA TYR A 151 1.87 10.98 5.05
C TYR A 151 2.93 10.04 5.61
N ILE A 152 3.25 9.00 4.85
CA ILE A 152 4.36 8.10 5.18
C ILE A 152 5.53 8.47 4.29
N GLU A 153 6.67 8.79 4.89
CA GLU A 153 7.93 9.03 4.19
C GLU A 153 8.94 7.95 4.55
N VAL A 154 9.53 7.31 3.54
CA VAL A 154 10.64 6.38 3.68
C VAL A 154 11.89 7.08 3.16
N VAL A 155 12.82 7.43 4.05
CA VAL A 155 14.11 8.03 3.68
C VAL A 155 15.18 6.94 3.71
N THR A 156 15.89 6.78 2.61
CA THR A 156 16.87 5.71 2.44
C THR A 156 17.99 6.15 1.50
N GLN A 157 19.15 5.52 1.64
CA GLN A 157 20.23 5.57 0.65
C GLN A 157 20.31 4.28 -0.16
N THR A 158 19.44 3.30 0.05
CA THR A 158 19.51 2.03 -0.67
C THR A 158 19.09 2.18 -2.13
N SER A 159 19.87 1.60 -3.06
CA SER A 159 19.51 1.49 -4.48
C SER A 159 18.33 0.54 -4.70
N VAL A 160 17.43 0.90 -5.62
CA VAL A 160 16.27 0.07 -5.98
C VAL A 160 16.71 -1.21 -6.68
N THR A 161 17.69 -1.10 -7.56
CA THR A 161 18.15 -2.18 -8.43
C THR A 161 19.13 -3.12 -7.74
N ASN A 162 19.92 -2.60 -6.79
CA ASN A 162 20.84 -3.39 -5.99
C ASN A 162 20.81 -2.96 -4.51
N PRO A 163 20.00 -3.61 -3.65
CA PRO A 163 19.77 -3.19 -2.28
C PRO A 163 20.96 -3.32 -1.31
N THR A 164 22.13 -3.74 -1.79
CA THR A 164 23.41 -3.75 -1.04
C THR A 164 24.29 -2.54 -1.34
N LEU A 165 23.94 -1.74 -2.35
CA LEU A 165 24.65 -0.52 -2.70
C LEU A 165 23.93 0.72 -2.17
N PHE A 166 24.71 1.63 -1.62
CA PHE A 166 24.24 2.96 -1.25
C PHE A 166 24.36 3.94 -2.43
N LEU A 167 23.30 4.73 -2.59
CA LEU A 167 23.23 5.89 -3.45
C LEU A 167 24.07 7.00 -2.84
N LYS A 168 24.56 7.89 -3.72
CA LYS A 168 25.34 9.06 -3.29
C LYS A 168 24.57 9.99 -2.35
N TYR A 169 23.25 10.10 -2.54
CA TYR A 169 22.38 10.99 -1.78
C TYR A 169 21.22 10.20 -1.19
N LEU A 170 20.71 10.69 -0.05
CA LEU A 170 19.44 10.22 0.50
C LEU A 170 18.32 10.50 -0.50
N ARG A 171 17.37 9.57 -0.57
CA ARG A 171 16.11 9.76 -1.29
C ARG A 171 14.96 9.56 -0.34
N THR A 172 13.87 10.26 -0.61
CA THR A 172 12.62 10.16 0.15
C THR A 172 11.54 9.61 -0.77
N ILE A 173 10.90 8.54 -0.35
CA ILE A 173 9.74 7.95 -1.00
C ILE A 173 8.54 8.32 -0.14
N ARG A 174 7.57 9.04 -0.68
CA ARG A 174 6.37 9.48 0.05
C ARG A 174 5.14 8.75 -0.45
N SER A 175 4.19 8.48 0.44
CA SER A 175 2.87 7.99 0.07
C SER A 175 2.11 9.04 -0.74
N GLU A 176 1.31 8.61 -1.71
CA GLU A 176 0.51 9.51 -2.56
C GLU A 176 -0.58 10.23 -1.75
N VAL A 177 -1.12 9.54 -0.74
CA VAL A 177 -2.15 10.05 0.16
C VAL A 177 -1.65 10.08 1.59
N ALA A 178 -2.34 10.86 2.41
CA ALA A 178 -2.15 10.85 3.86
C ALA A 178 -3.19 9.94 4.50
N TYR A 179 -2.81 9.28 5.58
CA TYR A 179 -3.62 8.30 6.30
C TYR A 179 -4.06 8.87 7.63
N ARG A 180 -5.32 8.62 7.98
CA ARG A 180 -5.87 9.03 9.28
C ARG A 180 -5.34 8.08 10.35
N THR A 181 -4.86 8.66 11.45
CA THR A 181 -4.42 7.91 12.62
C THR A 181 -5.59 7.69 13.56
N ASN A 182 -5.81 6.45 13.97
CA ASN A 182 -6.81 6.04 14.94
C ASN A 182 -6.14 5.81 16.30
N ASP A 183 -6.83 6.12 17.39
CA ASP A 183 -6.27 6.11 18.75
C ASP A 183 -6.16 4.70 19.38
N GLY A 184 -6.24 3.62 18.59
CA GLY A 184 -6.10 2.23 19.05
C GLY A 184 -7.18 1.73 20.02
N ASN A 185 -8.10 2.60 20.45
CA ASN A 185 -9.27 2.24 21.25
C ASN A 185 -10.40 1.82 20.31
N VAL A 186 -10.44 0.53 19.96
CA VAL A 186 -11.66 -0.17 19.51
C VAL A 186 -12.20 -0.98 20.67
#